data_AF-V7DG20-F1
#
_entry.id   AF-V7DG20-F1
#
_cell.length_a   1.000
_cell.length_b   1.000
_cell.length_c   1.000
_cell.angle_alpha   90.00
_cell.angle_beta   90.00
_cell.angle_gamma   90.00
#
_symmetry.space_group_name_H-M   'P 1'
#
loop_
_entity.id
_entity.type
_entity.pdbx_description
1 polymer ?
#
loop_
_entity_poly.entity_id
_entity_poly.type
_entity_poly.pdbx_seq_one_letter_code
_entity_poly.pdbx_strand_id
1 'polypeptide(L)'
;MLGISGGVDSLTAALLAQRAINELRAETGDKAYTFIAVRLPYQVQHDEHDAQACLEVIKADEVHTVDIAPAVRALAAEVVELKNGSPTLVDFVVGNVKARTRMVAQYTIAGAARAW
;
A
#
# COMPACT_ATOMS: atom_id res chain seq x y z
N MET A 1 0.37 -7.34 -6.70
CA MET A 1 -0.13 -6.43 -5.64
C MET A 1 0.65 -5.14 -5.67
N LEU A 2 0.01 -4.00 -5.42
CA LEU A 2 0.70 -2.71 -5.29
C LEU A 2 -0.08 -1.74 -4.39
N GLY A 3 0.65 -0.99 -3.57
CA GLY A 3 0.13 0.14 -2.80
C GLY A 3 -0.20 1.32 -3.71
N ILE A 4 -1.44 1.79 -3.66
CA ILE A 4 -1.90 2.95 -4.43
C ILE A 4 -1.88 4.16 -3.51
N SER A 5 -1.06 5.17 -3.81
CA SER A 5 -0.96 6.37 -2.97
C SER A 5 -1.82 7.53 -3.47
N GLY A 6 -2.19 7.55 -4.75
CA GLY A 6 -2.77 8.72 -5.44
C GLY A 6 -1.75 9.46 -6.32
N GLY A 7 -0.46 9.13 -6.20
CA GLY A 7 0.60 9.69 -7.04
C GLY A 7 0.74 8.99 -8.40
N VAL A 8 1.23 9.73 -9.39
CA VAL A 8 1.41 9.30 -10.78
C VAL A 8 2.24 8.01 -10.93
N ASP A 9 3.25 7.84 -10.09
CA ASP A 9 4.12 6.64 -10.14
C ASP A 9 3.32 5.38 -9.78
N SER A 10 2.56 5.44 -8.69
CA SER A 10 1.74 4.31 -8.23
C SER A 10 0.61 4.00 -9.23
N LEU A 11 0.02 5.04 -9.83
CA LEU A 11 -1.00 4.89 -10.86
C LEU A 11 -0.44 4.22 -12.12
N THR A 12 0.69 4.71 -12.62
CA THR A 12 1.33 4.16 -13.82
C THR A 12 1.71 2.70 -13.64
N ALA A 13 2.35 2.36 -12.53
CA ALA A 13 2.72 0.98 -12.22
C ALA A 13 1.49 0.07 -12.06
N ALA A 14 0.42 0.55 -11.43
CA ALA A 14 -0.81 -0.20 -11.26
C ALA A 14 -1.53 -0.48 -12.60
N LEU A 15 -1.57 0.50 -13.50
CA LEU A 15 -2.16 0.31 -14.83
C LEU A 15 -1.40 -0.73 -15.65
N LEU A 16 -0.07 -0.71 -15.60
CA LEU A 16 0.77 -1.72 -16.24
C LEU A 16 0.54 -3.11 -15.62
N ALA A 17 0.48 -3.21 -14.29
CA ALA A 17 0.22 -4.46 -13.60
C ALA A 17 -1.16 -5.04 -13.93
N GLN A 18 -2.24 -4.24 -13.84
CA GLN A 18 -3.59 -4.70 -14.18
C GLN A 18 -3.69 -5.12 -15.65
N ARG A 19 -3.04 -4.38 -16.55
CA ARG A 19 -2.98 -4.74 -17.97
C ARG A 19 -2.29 -6.09 -18.17
N ALA A 20 -1.14 -6.29 -17.55
CA ALA A 20 -0.41 -7.56 -17.64
C ALA A 20 -1.24 -8.74 -17.11
N ILE A 21 -1.96 -8.56 -16.00
CA ILE A 21 -2.88 -9.57 -15.47
C ILE A 21 -4.02 -9.86 -16.46
N ASN A 22 -4.62 -8.83 -17.06
CA ASN A 22 -5.67 -9.01 -18.07
C ASN A 22 -5.19 -9.80 -19.30
N GLU A 23 -4.00 -9.46 -19.80
CA GLU A 23 -3.37 -10.15 -20.94
C GLU A 23 -3.08 -11.62 -20.60
N LEU A 24 -2.49 -11.91 -19.43
CA LEU A 24 -2.24 -13.28 -18.96
C LEU A 24 -3.53 -14.10 -18.86
N ARG A 25 -4.62 -13.52 -18.33
CA ARG A 25 -5.92 -14.20 -18.27
C ARG A 25 -6.48 -14.51 -19.65
N ALA A 26 -6.32 -13.59 -20.60
CA ALA A 26 -6.81 -13.78 -21.96
C ALA A 26 -6.03 -14.87 -22.71
N GLU A 27 -4.72 -14.94 -22.52
CA GLU A 27 -3.84 -15.90 -23.18
C GLU A 27 -3.94 -17.31 -22.59
N THR A 28 -4.04 -17.42 -21.26
CA THR A 28 -4.00 -18.71 -20.56
C THR A 28 -5.37 -19.28 -20.22
N GLY A 29 -6.39 -18.42 -20.13
CA GLY A 29 -7.71 -18.76 -19.58
C GLY A 29 -7.73 -18.94 -18.05
N ASP A 30 -6.59 -18.80 -17.36
CA ASP A 30 -6.50 -18.98 -15.92
C ASP A 30 -7.00 -17.72 -15.19
N LYS A 31 -8.12 -17.85 -14.49
CA LYS A 31 -8.72 -16.74 -13.73
C LYS A 31 -8.01 -16.46 -12.39
N ALA A 32 -7.06 -17.29 -11.97
CA ALA A 32 -6.32 -17.09 -10.73
C ALA A 32 -5.31 -15.92 -10.80
N TYR A 33 -4.98 -15.44 -12.00
CA TYR A 33 -4.22 -14.21 -12.14
C TYR A 33 -5.08 -13.01 -11.71
N THR A 34 -4.74 -12.42 -10.56
CA THR A 34 -5.40 -11.24 -10.00
C THR A 34 -4.40 -10.16 -9.63
N PHE A 35 -4.79 -8.90 -9.84
CA PHE A 35 -4.08 -7.74 -9.32
C PHE A 35 -4.85 -7.14 -8.14
N ILE A 36 -4.18 -7.12 -6.99
CA ILE A 36 -4.69 -6.52 -5.76
C ILE A 36 -4.09 -5.12 -5.59
N ALA A 37 -4.94 -4.10 -5.65
CA ALA A 37 -4.60 -2.73 -5.28
C ALA A 37 -4.79 -2.53 -3.76
N VAL A 38 -3.86 -1.85 -3.11
CA VAL A 38 -3.90 -1.68 -1.64
C VAL A 38 -3.83 -0.22 -1.25
N ARG A 39 -4.82 0.27 -0.49
CA ARG A 39 -4.76 1.55 0.21
C ARG A 39 -4.05 1.37 1.56
N LEU A 40 -3.08 2.22 1.83
CA LEU A 40 -2.22 2.13 3.01
C LEU A 40 -2.15 3.47 3.77
N PRO A 41 -3.30 3.98 4.26
CA PRO A 41 -3.35 5.25 4.94
C PRO A 41 -2.72 5.14 6.34
N TYR A 42 -2.26 6.28 6.87
CA TYR A 42 -1.93 6.43 8.28
C TYR A 42 -3.04 7.27 8.91
N GLN A 43 -4.04 6.63 9.52
CA GLN A 43 -5.34 7.23 9.89
C GLN A 43 -6.12 7.76 8.67
N VAL A 44 -6.67 8.96 8.78
CA VAL A 44 -7.37 9.65 7.68
C VAL A 44 -6.34 10.45 6.89
N GLN A 45 -6.22 10.13 5.62
CA GLN A 45 -5.26 10.76 4.70
C GLN A 45 -5.95 11.90 3.93
N HIS A 46 -5.27 13.04 3.78
CA HIS A 46 -5.80 14.19 3.04
C HIS A 46 -5.93 13.93 1.53
N ASP A 47 -5.15 12.98 1.01
CA ASP A 47 -5.03 12.57 -0.39
C ASP A 47 -5.96 11.39 -0.76
N GLU A 48 -6.96 11.07 0.08
CA GLU A 48 -7.87 9.95 -0.19
C GLU A 48 -8.63 10.12 -1.51
N HIS A 49 -9.03 11.34 -1.85
CA HIS A 49 -9.71 11.64 -3.12
C HIS A 49 -8.86 11.23 -4.33
N ASP A 50 -7.57 11.59 -4.33
CA ASP A 50 -6.67 11.30 -5.46
C ASP A 50 -6.41 9.80 -5.59
N ALA A 51 -6.35 9.10 -4.46
CA ALA A 51 -6.23 7.66 -4.47
C ALA A 51 -7.49 6.95 -4.96
N GLN A 52 -8.69 7.44 -4.60
CA GLN A 52 -9.94 6.92 -5.13
C GLN A 52 -10.04 7.16 -6.64
N ALA A 53 -9.68 8.37 -7.11
CA ALA A 53 -9.61 8.66 -8.53
C ALA A 53 -8.65 7.71 -9.28
N CYS A 54 -7.49 7.39 -8.69
CA CYS A 54 -6.59 6.39 -9.25
C CYS A 54 -7.26 5.00 -9.34
N LEU A 55 -7.93 4.55 -8.27
CA LEU A 55 -8.60 3.24 -8.23
C LEU A 55 -9.69 3.11 -9.29
N GLU A 56 -10.47 4.15 -9.53
CA GLU A 56 -11.51 4.20 -10.57
C GLU A 56 -10.93 3.99 -11.98
N VAL A 57 -9.73 4.54 -12.22
CA VAL A 57 -9.03 4.40 -13.50
C VAL A 57 -8.34 3.03 -13.63
N ILE A 58 -7.72 2.54 -12.56
CA ILE A 58 -6.99 1.26 -12.55
C ILE A 58 -7.95 0.08 -12.78
N LYS A 59 -9.14 0.12 -12.16
CA LYS A 59 -10.10 -1.01 -12.16
C LYS A 59 -9.44 -2.32 -11.72
N ALA A 60 -8.83 -2.28 -10.54
CA ALA A 60 -8.18 -3.44 -9.94
C ALA A 60 -9.16 -4.59 -9.72
N ASP A 61 -8.68 -5.83 -9.81
CA ASP A 61 -9.52 -7.01 -9.54
C ASP A 61 -9.99 -7.04 -8.08
N GLU A 62 -9.10 -6.64 -7.17
CA GLU A 62 -9.38 -6.50 -5.75
C GLU A 62 -8.82 -5.20 -5.21
N VAL A 63 -9.54 -4.61 -4.25
CA VAL A 63 -9.10 -3.41 -3.53
C VAL A 63 -9.13 -3.72 -2.04
N HIS A 64 -7.96 -3.64 -1.40
CA HIS A 64 -7.81 -3.83 0.05
C HIS A 64 -7.42 -2.51 0.69
N THR A 65 -7.75 -2.32 1.97
CA THR A 65 -7.33 -1.15 2.75
C THR A 65 -6.76 -1.61 4.07
N VAL A 66 -5.57 -1.13 4.43
CA VAL A 66 -4.92 -1.41 5.71
C VAL A 66 -4.40 -0.11 6.32
N ASP A 67 -5.01 0.32 7.43
CA ASP A 67 -4.48 1.42 8.22
C ASP A 67 -3.19 0.99 8.91
N ILE A 68 -2.08 1.66 8.57
CA ILE A 68 -0.76 1.35 9.12
C ILE A 68 -0.51 2.06 10.46
N ALA A 69 -1.39 2.96 10.88
CA ALA A 69 -1.17 3.77 12.08
C ALA A 69 -0.98 2.96 13.36
N PRO A 70 -1.72 1.88 13.63
CA PRO A 70 -1.51 1.08 14.83
C PRO A 70 -0.09 0.49 14.90
N ALA A 71 0.39 -0.10 13.80
CA ALA A 71 1.72 -0.72 13.74
C ALA A 71 2.85 0.31 13.87
N VAL A 72 2.73 1.44 13.18
CA VAL A 72 3.72 2.52 13.23
C VAL A 72 3.81 3.12 14.64
N ARG A 73 2.68 3.39 15.30
CA ARG A 73 2.66 3.97 16.66
C ARG A 73 3.21 3.01 17.70
N ALA A 74 2.86 1.73 17.60
CA ALA A 74 3.38 0.71 18.50
C ALA A 74 4.91 0.66 18.44
N LEU A 75 5.50 0.61 17.23
CA LEU A 75 6.95 0.62 17.08
C LEU A 75 7.58 1.93 17.59
N ALA A 76 6.99 3.08 17.26
CA ALA A 76 7.52 4.37 17.70
C ALA A 76 7.54 4.51 19.24
N ALA A 77 6.55 3.94 19.93
CA ALA A 77 6.47 3.97 21.39
C ALA A 77 7.56 3.15 22.10
N GLU A 78 8.16 2.16 21.42
CA GLU A 78 9.23 1.31 21.97
C GLU A 78 10.63 1.91 21.77
N VAL A 79 10.79 2.94 20.95
CA VAL A 79 12.10 3.57 20.67
C VAL A 79 12.30 4.77 21.60
N VAL A 80 13.23 4.64 22.56
CA VAL A 80 13.49 5.66 23.60
C VAL A 80 13.93 7.00 22.99
N GLU A 81 14.74 6.95 21.93
CA GLU A 81 15.27 8.13 21.24
C GLU A 81 14.15 8.97 20.60
N LEU A 82 13.01 8.36 20.26
CA LEU A 82 11.85 9.08 19.73
C LEU A 82 11.02 9.76 20.83
N LYS A 83 11.12 9.31 22.08
CA LYS A 83 10.41 9.94 23.22
C LYS A 83 11.00 11.30 23.58
N ASN A 84 12.33 11.41 23.47
CA ASN A 84 13.09 12.61 23.85
C ASN A 84 13.66 13.36 22.63
N GLY A 85 13.34 12.92 21.42
CA GLY A 85 13.83 13.50 20.18
C GLY A 85 13.20 14.86 19.89
N SER A 86 13.88 15.67 19.08
CA SER A 86 13.28 16.91 18.56
C SER A 86 12.09 16.59 17.65
N PRO A 87 11.09 17.49 17.53
CA PRO A 87 9.94 17.26 16.66
C PRO A 87 10.32 16.91 15.22
N THR A 88 11.35 17.56 14.67
CA THR A 88 11.86 17.31 13.32
C THR A 88 12.47 15.91 13.18
N LEU A 89 13.25 15.47 14.17
CA LEU A 89 13.83 14.12 14.17
C LEU A 89 12.71 13.07 14.23
N VAL A 90 11.75 13.27 15.13
CA VAL A 90 10.63 12.35 15.31
C VAL A 90 9.82 12.24 14.02
N ASP A 91 9.46 13.36 13.40
CA ASP A 91 8.70 13.34 12.15
C ASP A 91 9.45 12.63 11.01
N PHE A 92 10.75 12.91 10.84
CA PHE A 92 11.58 12.28 9.83
C PHE A 92 11.68 10.76 10.03
N VAL A 93 11.97 10.30 11.25
CA VAL A 93 12.11 8.87 11.53
C VAL A 93 10.77 8.16 11.42
N VAL A 94 9.69 8.74 11.95
CA VAL A 94 8.33 8.17 11.84
C VAL A 94 7.87 8.14 10.38
N GLY A 95 8.24 9.14 9.57
CA GLY A 95 8.03 9.13 8.11
C GLY A 95 8.63 7.89 7.44
N ASN A 96 9.88 7.57 7.77
CA ASN A 96 10.54 6.37 7.27
C ASN A 96 9.91 5.07 7.80
N VAL A 97 9.45 5.05 9.06
CA VAL A 97 8.72 3.91 9.61
C VAL A 97 7.42 3.68 8.85
N LYS A 98 6.62 4.73 8.58
CA LYS A 98 5.41 4.63 7.75
C LYS A 98 5.71 3.97 6.40
N ALA A 99 6.75 4.42 5.69
CA ALA A 99 7.13 3.84 4.40
C ALA A 99 7.46 2.33 4.50
N ARG A 100 8.23 1.93 5.51
CA ARG A 100 8.57 0.51 5.74
C ARG A 100 7.36 -0.33 6.12
N THR A 101 6.47 0.20 6.96
CA THR A 101 5.24 -0.50 7.35
C THR A 101 4.30 -0.73 6.16
N ARG A 102 4.25 0.20 5.19
CA ARG A 102 3.51 -0.01 3.93
C ARG A 102 4.05 -1.19 3.13
N MET A 103 5.37 -1.36 3.09
CA MET A 103 5.98 -2.53 2.45
C MET A 103 5.60 -3.82 3.21
N VAL A 104 5.73 -3.83 4.53
CA VAL A 104 5.36 -4.99 5.37
C VAL A 104 3.91 -5.39 5.13
N ALA A 105 2.97 -4.43 5.16
CA ALA A 105 1.55 -4.69 4.91
C ALA A 105 1.31 -5.35 3.55
N GLN A 106 1.93 -4.84 2.48
CA GLN A 106 1.81 -5.45 1.15
C GLN A 106 2.34 -6.89 1.11
N TYR A 107 3.53 -7.14 1.67
CA TYR A 107 4.07 -8.49 1.72
C TYR A 107 3.22 -9.44 2.58
N THR A 108 2.64 -8.95 3.67
CA THR A 108 1.72 -9.73 4.50
C THR A 108 0.47 -10.14 3.71
N ILE A 109 -0.18 -9.20 3.01
CA ILE A 109 -1.35 -9.55 2.19
C ILE A 109 -0.94 -10.50 1.06
N ALA A 110 0.20 -10.26 0.40
CA ALA A 110 0.67 -11.13 -0.69
C ALA A 110 0.92 -12.57 -0.20
N GLY A 111 1.51 -12.74 0.99
CA GLY A 111 1.71 -14.05 1.62
C GLY A 111 0.41 -14.71 2.07
N ALA A 112 -0.57 -13.94 2.54
CA ALA A 112 -1.87 -14.45 2.99
C ALA A 112 -2.80 -14.81 1.83
N ALA A 113 -2.80 -14.00 0.75
CA ALA A 113 -3.64 -14.20 -0.44
C ALA A 113 -3.24 -15.45 -1.26
N ARG A 114 -2.04 -15.98 -1.03
CA ARG A 114 -1.53 -17.22 -1.61
C ARG A 114 -1.03 -18.16 -0.51
N ALA A 115 -1.89 -18.50 0.42
CA ALA A 115 -1.67 -19.69 1.24
C ALA A 115 -1.69 -20.93 0.32
N TRP A 116 -0.52 -21.22 -0.25
CA TRP A 116 -0.03 -22.39 -0.99
C TRP A 116 -1.05 -23.24 -1.75
#